data_AF-A0A534Q4Y0-F1
#
_entry.id   AF-A0A534Q4Y0-F1
#
_cell.length_a   1.000
_cell.length_b   1.000
_cell.length_c   1.000
_cell.angle_alpha   90.00
_cell.angle_beta   90.00
_cell.angle_gamma   90.00
#
_symmetry.space_group_name_H-M   'P 1'
#
loop_
_entity.id
_entity.type
_entity.pdbx_description
1 polymer ?
#
loop_
_entity_poly.entity_id
_entity_poly.type
_entity_poly.pdbx_seq_one_letter_code
_entity_poly.pdbx_strand_id
1 'polypeptide(L)'
;MTNHIHFKDSTKQAALFETMILAAAADGRVDRVEVEEIYRQVFERPEFHGIHADDLKKAIEHAAKRVAEAHSLEHILPSIVDRLPDKASRELAFGLAASVVVADGKTPPAELNILKALQDMFDLTEEEVARLFETAQSHGQFPPTKEK
;
A
#
# COMPACT_ATOMS: atom_id res chain seq x y z
N MET A 1 0.05 2.96 27.88
CA MET A 1 1.37 2.82 27.22
C MET A 1 1.13 3.04 25.75
N THR A 2 1.62 4.13 25.18
CA THR A 2 1.42 4.46 23.76
C THR A 2 2.25 3.46 22.94
N ASN A 3 1.58 2.62 22.16
CA ASN A 3 2.25 1.61 21.33
C ASN A 3 2.98 2.35 20.19
N HIS A 4 4.30 2.45 20.29
CA HIS A 4 5.12 3.12 19.28
C HIS A 4 5.36 2.14 18.13
N ILE A 5 4.79 2.42 16.96
CA ILE A 5 4.97 1.58 15.78
C ILE A 5 6.29 1.96 15.12
N HIS A 6 7.31 1.12 15.32
CA HIS A 6 8.51 1.19 14.50
C HIS A 6 8.23 0.50 13.15
N PHE A 7 8.41 1.25 12.06
CA PHE A 7 8.56 0.68 10.72
C PHE A 7 9.85 -0.13 10.65
N LYS A 8 9.84 -1.33 11.23
CA LYS A 8 10.85 -2.33 10.89
C LYS A 8 10.39 -2.99 9.60
N ASP A 9 11.33 -3.23 8.69
CA ASP A 9 11.08 -3.80 7.37
C ASP A 9 10.30 -5.11 7.43
N SER A 10 10.37 -5.84 8.53
CA SER A 10 9.65 -7.10 8.75
C SER A 10 8.18 -6.95 9.18
N THR A 11 7.66 -5.74 9.35
CA THR A 11 6.31 -5.52 9.90
C THR A 11 5.22 -5.53 8.83
N LYS A 12 3.99 -5.85 9.26
CA LYS A 12 2.78 -5.76 8.42
C LYS A 12 2.57 -4.33 7.90
N GLN A 13 2.74 -3.33 8.78
CA GLN A 13 2.60 -1.91 8.45
C GLN A 13 3.60 -1.46 7.38
N ALA A 14 4.85 -1.92 7.47
CA ALA A 14 5.84 -1.66 6.42
C ALA A 14 5.41 -2.24 5.08
N ALA A 15 4.84 -3.44 5.04
CA ALA A 15 4.35 -4.05 3.80
C ALA A 15 3.13 -3.30 3.20
N LEU A 16 2.18 -2.87 4.04
CA LEU A 16 1.05 -2.04 3.61
C LEU A 16 1.53 -0.72 2.99
N PHE A 17 2.51 -0.10 3.64
CA PHE A 17 3.09 1.16 3.20
C PHE A 17 3.91 1.03 1.91
N GLU A 18 4.78 0.02 1.83
CA GLU A 18 5.53 -0.32 0.61
C GLU A 18 4.58 -0.58 -0.58
N THR A 19 3.43 -1.20 -0.34
CA THR A 19 2.42 -1.45 -1.39
C THR A 19 1.86 -0.15 -1.95
N MET A 20 1.59 0.86 -1.12
CA MET A 20 1.16 2.18 -1.58
C MET A 20 2.25 2.89 -2.39
N ILE A 21 3.50 2.86 -1.91
CA ILE A 21 4.64 3.50 -2.59
C ILE A 21 4.93 2.83 -3.94
N LEU A 22 4.81 1.50 -4.01
CA LEU A 22 4.99 0.76 -5.26
C LEU A 22 3.96 1.17 -6.32
N ALA A 23 2.72 1.42 -5.90
CA ALA A 23 1.66 1.88 -6.78
C ALA A 23 1.92 3.32 -7.26
N ALA A 24 2.28 4.22 -6.35
CA ALA A 24 2.56 5.62 -6.69
C ALA A 24 3.80 5.75 -7.61
N ALA A 25 4.86 4.99 -7.33
CA ALA A 25 6.12 5.08 -8.07
C ALA A 25 6.13 4.28 -9.39
N ALA A 26 4.97 3.79 -9.86
CA ALA A 26 4.86 2.88 -11.01
C ALA A 26 5.45 3.45 -12.31
N ASP A 27 5.34 4.77 -12.50
CA ASP A 27 5.84 5.48 -13.68
C ASP A 27 7.24 6.11 -13.45
N GLY A 28 7.85 5.85 -12.29
CA GLY A 28 9.13 6.40 -11.86
C GLY A 28 9.05 7.79 -11.23
N ARG A 29 7.86 8.33 -11.00
CA ARG A 29 7.61 9.57 -10.26
C ARG A 29 6.55 9.32 -9.19
N VAL A 30 6.49 10.22 -8.21
CA VAL A 30 5.42 10.23 -7.21
C VAL A 30 4.92 11.66 -7.14
N ASP A 31 3.66 11.86 -7.49
CA ASP A 31 3.03 13.16 -7.55
C ASP A 31 2.49 13.61 -6.19
N ARG A 32 2.32 14.93 -6.02
CA ARG A 32 1.87 15.50 -4.73
C ARG A 32 0.54 14.91 -4.26
N VAL A 33 -0.39 14.67 -5.18
CA VAL A 33 -1.73 14.13 -4.87
C VAL A 33 -1.62 12.71 -4.30
N GLU A 34 -0.75 11.88 -4.86
CA GLU A 34 -0.50 10.51 -4.38
C GLU A 34 0.14 10.53 -2.99
N VAL A 35 1.10 11.43 -2.76
CA VAL A 35 1.72 11.62 -1.44
C VAL A 35 0.68 12.06 -0.40
N GLU A 36 -0.19 13.01 -0.76
CA GLU A 36 -1.28 13.47 0.12
C GLU A 36 -2.25 12.32 0.46
N GLU A 37 -2.58 11.47 -0.51
CA GLU A 37 -3.42 10.28 -0.29
C GLU A 37 -2.73 9.24 0.60
N ILE A 38 -1.43 8.99 0.41
CA ILE A 38 -0.64 8.12 1.30
C ILE A 38 -0.70 8.62 2.74
N TYR A 39 -0.47 9.93 2.96
CA TYR A 39 -0.56 10.52 4.30
C TYR A 39 -1.96 10.34 4.89
N ARG A 40 -3.00 10.59 4.11
CA ARG A 40 -4.39 10.41 4.54
C ARG A 40 -4.64 8.98 5.03
N GLN A 41 -4.28 7.98 4.23
CA GLN A 41 -4.47 6.57 4.60
C GLN A 41 -3.69 6.19 5.86
N VAL A 42 -2.47 6.71 6.02
CA VAL A 42 -1.65 6.43 7.21
C VAL A 42 -2.22 7.08 8.47
N PHE A 43 -2.74 8.30 8.40
CA PHE A 43 -3.23 8.99 9.60
C PHE A 43 -4.65 8.65 10.00
N GLU A 44 -5.51 8.22 9.07
CA GLU A 44 -6.91 7.91 9.34
C GLU A 44 -7.15 6.47 9.79
N ARG A 45 -6.13 5.60 9.73
CA ARG A 45 -6.31 4.15 9.92
C ARG A 45 -5.74 3.61 11.23
N PRO A 46 -6.50 2.75 11.93
CA PRO A 46 -6.05 2.08 13.14
C PRO A 46 -4.75 1.29 12.97
N GLU A 47 -4.52 0.69 11.81
CA GLU A 47 -3.33 -0.12 11.53
C GLU A 47 -2.01 0.64 11.68
N PHE A 48 -2.06 1.96 11.53
CA PHE A 48 -0.92 2.88 11.60
C PHE A 48 -0.94 3.77 12.84
N HIS A 49 -1.92 3.62 13.75
CA HIS A 49 -1.96 4.38 14.99
C HIS A 49 -0.65 4.20 15.77
N GLY A 50 -0.05 5.33 16.18
CA GLY A 50 1.24 5.34 16.89
C GLY A 50 2.46 5.48 15.98
N ILE A 51 2.28 5.70 14.68
CA ILE A 51 3.34 6.18 13.79
C ILE A 51 3.72 7.63 14.14
N HIS A 52 5.03 7.90 14.22
CA HIS A 52 5.54 9.26 14.34
C HIS A 52 5.98 9.81 12.97
N ALA A 53 5.91 11.13 12.80
CA ALA A 53 6.26 11.79 11.54
C ALA A 53 7.68 11.46 11.03
N ASP A 54 8.65 11.35 11.95
CA ASP A 54 10.03 10.98 11.62
C ASP A 54 10.15 9.54 11.11
N ASP A 55 9.33 8.62 11.62
CA ASP A 55 9.31 7.22 11.19
C ASP A 55 8.61 7.09 9.83
N LEU A 56 7.56 7.87 9.59
CA LEU A 56 6.89 7.92 8.30
C LEU A 56 7.81 8.44 7.21
N LYS A 57 8.58 9.50 7.48
CA LYS A 57 9.57 10.03 6.53
C LYS A 57 10.62 8.97 6.19
N LYS A 58 11.17 8.27 7.18
CA LYS A 58 12.13 7.18 6.96
C LYS A 58 11.50 6.02 6.18
N ALA A 59 10.23 5.69 6.45
CA ALA A 59 9.51 4.65 5.73
C ALA A 59 9.31 5.01 4.25
N ILE A 60 8.96 6.27 3.94
CA ILE A 60 8.89 6.79 2.56
C ILE A 60 10.24 6.62 1.85
N GLU A 61 11.31 7.15 2.45
CA GLU A 61 12.65 7.10 1.88
C GLU A 61 13.11 5.64 1.65
N HIS A 62 12.82 4.75 2.60
CA HIS A 62 13.20 3.35 2.49
C HIS A 62 12.40 2.59 1.43
N ALA A 63 11.08 2.76 1.41
CA ALA A 63 10.22 2.14 0.40
C ALA A 63 10.59 2.61 -1.00
N ALA A 64 10.79 3.92 -1.20
CA ALA A 64 11.22 4.48 -2.48
C ALA A 64 12.58 3.91 -2.92
N LYS A 65 13.53 3.78 -2.00
CA LYS A 65 14.82 3.14 -2.27
C LYS A 65 14.67 1.68 -2.67
N ARG A 66 13.87 0.89 -1.95
CA ARG A 66 13.63 -0.53 -2.28
C ARG A 66 12.97 -0.69 -3.65
N VAL A 67 12.02 0.16 -3.99
CA VAL A 67 11.36 0.16 -5.30
C VAL A 67 12.37 0.52 -6.40
N ALA A 68 13.20 1.54 -6.18
CA ALA A 68 14.23 1.94 -7.14
C ALA A 68 15.35 0.90 -7.32
N GLU A 69 15.71 0.16 -6.26
CA GLU A 69 16.70 -0.92 -6.29
C GLU A 69 16.14 -2.24 -6.83
N ALA A 70 14.81 -2.43 -6.79
CA ALA A 70 14.17 -3.62 -7.33
C ALA A 70 14.29 -3.63 -8.85
N HIS A 71 15.08 -4.57 -9.39
CA HIS A 71 15.19 -4.78 -10.84
C HIS A 71 13.87 -5.20 -11.49
N SER A 72 12.95 -5.77 -10.72
CA SER A 72 11.60 -6.15 -11.15
C SER A 72 10.66 -6.31 -9.95
N LEU A 73 9.35 -6.28 -10.21
CA LEU A 73 8.32 -6.54 -9.19
C LEU A 73 8.47 -7.91 -8.51
N GLU A 74 8.99 -8.89 -9.24
CA GLU A 74 9.26 -10.25 -8.75
C GLU A 74 10.24 -10.27 -7.56
N HIS A 75 11.06 -9.23 -7.40
CA HIS A 75 12.02 -9.13 -6.28
C HIS A 75 11.41 -8.49 -5.03
N ILE A 76 10.37 -7.65 -5.16
CA ILE A 76 9.78 -6.92 -4.02
C ILE A 76 8.48 -7.57 -3.52
N LEU A 77 7.64 -8.06 -4.44
CA LEU A 77 6.33 -8.60 -4.12
C LEU A 77 6.36 -9.81 -3.17
N PRO A 78 7.27 -10.79 -3.31
CA PRO A 78 7.31 -11.92 -2.36
C PRO A 78 7.54 -11.48 -0.91
N SER A 79 8.43 -10.49 -0.71
CA SER A 79 8.70 -9.93 0.62
C SER A 79 7.47 -9.24 1.20
N ILE A 80 6.67 -8.56 0.38
CA ILE A 80 5.39 -7.95 0.81
C ILE A 80 4.41 -9.05 1.23
N VAL A 81 4.24 -10.10 0.42
CA VAL A 81 3.33 -11.22 0.70
C VAL A 81 3.65 -11.92 2.00
N ASP A 82 4.94 -12.18 2.27
CA ASP A 82 5.38 -12.85 3.51
C ASP A 82 4.94 -12.10 4.78
N ARG A 83 4.83 -10.78 4.70
CA ARG A 83 4.40 -9.89 5.79
C ARG A 83 2.87 -9.69 5.84
N LEU A 84 2.15 -10.17 4.82
CA LEU A 84 0.69 -10.12 4.67
C LEU A 84 0.11 -11.55 4.60
N PRO A 85 0.20 -12.33 5.70
CA PRO A 85 -0.09 -13.76 5.67
C PRO A 85 -1.60 -14.07 5.53
N ASP A 86 -2.47 -13.10 5.81
CA ASP A 86 -3.91 -13.30 5.85
C ASP A 86 -4.63 -12.51 4.75
N LYS A 87 -5.75 -13.05 4.25
CA LYS A 87 -6.51 -12.45 3.15
C LYS A 87 -6.94 -11.01 3.45
N ALA A 88 -7.36 -10.72 4.68
CA ALA A 88 -7.78 -9.36 5.07
C ALA A 88 -6.61 -8.35 4.94
N SER A 89 -5.40 -8.74 5.34
CA SER A 89 -4.21 -7.91 5.17
C SER A 89 -3.83 -7.66 3.71
N ARG A 90 -4.08 -8.64 2.83
CA ARG A 90 -3.86 -8.50 1.39
C ARG A 90 -4.92 -7.64 0.71
N GLU A 91 -6.19 -7.83 1.06
CA GLU A 91 -7.28 -6.97 0.60
C GLU A 91 -7.07 -5.52 1.04
N LEU A 92 -6.62 -5.29 2.28
CA LEU A 92 -6.26 -3.96 2.75
C LEU A 92 -5.10 -3.39 1.93
N ALA A 93 -4.01 -4.14 1.74
CA ALA A 93 -2.87 -3.67 0.95
C ALA A 93 -3.27 -3.28 -0.48
N PHE A 94 -4.11 -4.10 -1.13
CA PHE A 94 -4.64 -3.81 -2.46
C PHE A 94 -5.51 -2.55 -2.46
N GLY A 95 -6.45 -2.44 -1.52
CA GLY A 95 -7.34 -1.27 -1.42
C GLY A 95 -6.56 0.03 -1.18
N LEU A 96 -5.51 -0.02 -0.36
CA LEU A 96 -4.61 1.10 -0.13
C LEU A 96 -3.89 1.53 -1.42
N ALA A 97 -3.29 0.59 -2.16
CA ALA A 97 -2.68 0.89 -3.46
C ALA A 97 -3.70 1.44 -4.47
N ALA A 98 -4.90 0.84 -4.55
CA ALA A 98 -5.95 1.32 -5.43
C ALA A 98 -6.39 2.74 -5.09
N SER A 99 -6.44 3.12 -3.81
CA SER A 99 -6.77 4.48 -3.37
C SER A 99 -5.76 5.51 -3.85
N VAL A 100 -4.48 5.15 -3.83
CA VAL A 100 -3.40 6.01 -4.33
C VAL A 100 -3.53 6.20 -5.84
N VAL A 101 -3.71 5.10 -6.59
CA VAL A 101 -3.86 5.11 -8.04
C VAL A 101 -5.08 5.92 -8.51
N VAL A 102 -6.20 5.89 -7.78
CA VAL A 102 -7.40 6.65 -8.19
C VAL A 102 -7.42 8.10 -7.67
N ALA A 103 -6.43 8.50 -6.86
CA ALA A 103 -6.48 9.75 -6.09
C ALA A 103 -6.57 11.00 -6.95
N ASP A 104 -5.91 11.02 -8.10
CA ASP A 104 -5.91 12.17 -9.01
C ASP A 104 -6.96 12.06 -10.14
N GLY A 105 -7.78 11.00 -10.11
CA GLY A 105 -8.79 10.69 -11.11
C GLY A 105 -8.23 10.22 -12.45
N LYS A 106 -6.91 10.04 -12.57
CA LYS A 106 -6.26 9.36 -13.69
C LYS A 106 -5.94 7.93 -13.26
N THR A 107 -5.91 7.02 -14.22
CA THR A 107 -5.41 5.67 -14.00
C THR A 107 -4.55 5.27 -15.19
N PRO A 108 -3.30 5.76 -15.27
CA PRO A 108 -2.36 5.42 -16.31
C PRO A 108 -2.13 3.90 -16.43
N PRO A 109 -1.80 3.38 -17.62
CA PRO A 109 -1.54 1.96 -17.82
C PRO A 109 -0.43 1.37 -16.91
N ALA A 110 0.57 2.17 -16.54
CA ALA A 110 1.67 1.73 -15.69
C ALA A 110 1.19 1.35 -14.27
N GLU A 111 0.36 2.19 -13.66
CA GLU A 111 -0.23 1.94 -12.35
C GLU A 111 -1.20 0.76 -12.38
N LEU A 112 -2.00 0.63 -13.44
CA LEU A 112 -2.90 -0.51 -13.63
C LEU A 112 -2.12 -1.85 -13.74
N ASN A 113 -0.93 -1.84 -14.34
CA ASN A 113 -0.07 -3.02 -14.38
C ASN A 113 0.44 -3.40 -12.98
N ILE A 114 0.75 -2.42 -12.12
CA ILE A 114 1.11 -2.69 -10.71
C ILE A 114 -0.07 -3.31 -9.97
N LEU A 115 -1.27 -2.74 -10.11
CA LEU A 115 -2.46 -3.30 -9.47
C LEU A 115 -2.77 -4.71 -10.00
N LYS A 116 -2.55 -4.98 -11.29
CA LYS A 116 -2.71 -6.33 -11.83
C LYS A 116 -1.71 -7.32 -11.22
N ALA A 117 -0.45 -6.94 -11.08
CA ALA A 117 0.56 -7.77 -10.43
C ALA A 117 0.24 -8.03 -8.95
N LEU A 118 -0.27 -7.01 -8.24
CA LEU A 118 -0.72 -7.14 -6.85
C LEU A 118 -1.93 -8.07 -6.73
N GLN A 119 -2.92 -7.95 -7.63
CA GLN A 119 -4.07 -8.86 -7.68
C GLN A 119 -3.61 -10.31 -7.76
N ASP A 120 -2.76 -10.62 -8.75
CA ASP A 120 -2.34 -11.99 -9.03
C ASP A 120 -1.51 -12.55 -7.86
N MET A 121 -0.64 -11.73 -7.26
CA MET A 121 0.21 -12.13 -6.14
C MET A 121 -0.58 -12.28 -4.82
N PHE A 122 -1.61 -11.47 -4.62
CA PHE A 122 -2.44 -11.51 -3.43
C PHE A 122 -3.54 -12.58 -3.46
N ASP A 123 -3.72 -13.25 -4.60
CA ASP A 123 -4.77 -14.25 -4.84
C ASP A 123 -6.17 -13.65 -4.64
N LEU A 124 -6.41 -12.49 -5.27
CA LEU A 124 -7.68 -11.77 -5.22
C LEU A 124 -8.54 -12.07 -6.46
N THR A 125 -9.81 -12.38 -6.25
CA THR A 125 -10.75 -12.59 -7.37
C THR A 125 -11.11 -11.28 -8.05
N GLU A 126 -11.67 -11.36 -9.26
CA GLU A 126 -12.13 -10.17 -9.98
C GLU A 126 -13.22 -9.42 -9.20
N GLU A 127 -14.12 -10.14 -8.52
CA GLU A 127 -15.16 -9.53 -7.68
C GLU A 127 -14.58 -8.80 -6.47
N GLU A 128 -13.52 -9.34 -5.87
CA GLU A 128 -12.83 -8.72 -4.75
C GLU A 128 -12.11 -7.45 -5.17
N VAL A 129 -11.41 -7.50 -6.30
CA VAL A 129 -10.76 -6.34 -6.91
C VAL A 129 -11.78 -5.26 -7.26
N ALA A 130 -12.90 -5.61 -7.91
CA ALA A 130 -13.93 -4.66 -8.27
C ALA A 130 -14.51 -3.94 -7.03
N ARG A 131 -14.82 -4.70 -5.97
CA ARG A 131 -15.29 -4.15 -4.69
C ARG A 131 -14.27 -3.19 -4.06
N LEU A 132 -12.99 -3.55 -4.08
CA LEU A 132 -11.93 -2.72 -3.50
C LEU A 132 -11.71 -1.43 -4.30
N PHE A 133 -11.80 -1.49 -5.63
CA PHE A 133 -11.75 -0.31 -6.50
C PHE A 133 -12.93 0.63 -6.26
N GLU A 134 -14.15 0.11 -6.16
CA GLU A 134 -15.33 0.91 -5.84
C GLU A 134 -15.20 1.59 -4.46
N THR A 135 -14.65 0.86 -3.49
CA THR A 135 -14.35 1.39 -2.16
C THR A 135 -13.29 2.51 -2.24
N ALA A 136 -12.24 2.33 -3.04
CA ALA A 136 -11.20 3.35 -3.26
C ALA A 136 -11.78 4.63 -3.89
N GLN A 137 -12.58 4.50 -4.95
CA GLN A 137 -13.19 5.64 -5.65
C GLN A 137 -14.18 6.41 -4.78
N SER A 138 -14.86 5.74 -3.85
CA SER A 138 -15.80 6.36 -2.92
C SER A 138 -15.14 6.88 -1.64
N HIS A 139 -13.81 6.78 -1.51
CA HIS A 139 -13.06 7.04 -0.28
C HIS A 139 -13.63 6.27 0.94
N GLY A 140 -14.16 5.07 0.69
CA GLY A 140 -14.74 4.20 1.69
C GLY A 140 -13.70 3.50 2.57
N GLN A 141 -14.18 2.66 3.48
CA GLN A 141 -13.31 1.98 4.45
C GLN A 141 -13.00 0.53 4.02
N PHE A 142 -11.74 0.25 3.73
CA PHE A 142 -11.24 -1.12 3.53
C PHE A 142 -11.35 -1.99 4.79
N PRO A 143 -11.43 -3.33 4.62
CA PRO A 143 -11.44 -4.27 5.72
C PRO A 143 -10.29 -4.03 6.70
N PRO A 144 -10.56 -4.04 8.03
CA PRO A 144 -9.49 -3.93 9.01
C PRO A 144 -8.64 -5.21 8.99
N THR A 145 -7.37 -5.07 9.35
CA THR A 145 -6.58 -6.26 9.68
C THR A 145 -7.08 -6.85 11.01
N LYS A 146 -7.12 -8.18 11.11
CA LYS A 146 -7.38 -8.81 12.41
C LYS A 146 -6.21 -8.48 13.34
N GLU A 147 -6.51 -7.91 14.52
CA GLU A 147 -5.55 -7.88 15.63
C GLU A 147 -5.21 -9.34 15.99
N LYS A 148 -3.92 -9.66 16.03
CA LYS A 148 -3.44 -10.95 16.54
C LYS A 148 -3.28 -10.88 18.05
#